data_AF-A0A353A1N6-F1
#
_entry.id   AF-A0A353A1N6-F1
#
_cell.length_a   1.000
_cell.length_b   1.000
_cell.length_c   1.000
_cell.angle_alpha   90.00
_cell.angle_beta   90.00
_cell.angle_gamma   90.00
#
_symmetry.space_group_name_H-M   'P 1'
#
loop_
_entity.id
_entity.type
_entity.pdbx_description
1 polymer ?
#
loop_
_entity_poly.entity_id
_entity_poly.type
_entity_poly.pdbx_seq_one_letter_code
_entity_poly.pdbx_strand_id
1 'polypeptide(L)'
;MRELGMSALLLLAAAGTQAQNTFLNEQVTNNSQDVIGTARYVGMGGAMGALGADLGVMAWNPAGIGLYRKSDVGLTFGGQWNRERIDSENRGTGTFDQMGFVYSVKMANPVCRFFNVGFNYQKKANYNYNFYADNARLNGLSQMDQVAELATSAYDTDYNLAGMAVDNQWLTPVYGDKEDPQKVTGYYNKFGGESSLYT
;
A
#
# COMPACT_ATOMS: atom_id res chain seq x y z
N MET A 1 -29.00 35.42 13.52
CA MET A 1 -27.57 35.16 13.76
C MET A 1 -27.31 33.68 14.07
N ARG A 2 -27.62 32.74 13.16
CA ARG A 2 -27.43 31.29 13.42
C ARG A 2 -26.74 30.51 12.29
N GLU A 3 -26.37 31.16 11.19
CA GLU A 3 -25.83 30.44 10.01
C GLU A 3 -24.31 30.57 9.83
N LEU A 4 -23.65 31.45 10.59
CA LEU A 4 -22.19 31.66 10.50
C LEU A 4 -21.36 30.56 11.19
N GLY A 5 -21.95 29.76 12.09
CA GLY A 5 -21.21 28.74 12.85
C GLY A 5 -20.86 27.50 12.02
N MET A 6 -21.70 27.14 11.05
CA MET A 6 -21.54 25.91 10.27
C MET A 6 -20.47 26.05 9.17
N SER A 7 -20.40 27.22 8.52
CA SER A 7 -19.37 27.51 7.51
C SER A 7 -17.97 27.65 8.13
N ALA A 8 -17.85 28.21 9.33
CA ALA A 8 -16.57 28.30 10.04
C ALA A 8 -16.02 26.92 10.44
N LEU A 9 -16.91 25.99 10.82
CA LEU A 9 -16.54 24.60 11.17
C LEU A 9 -16.10 23.80 9.93
N LEU A 10 -16.76 24.02 8.78
CA LEU A 10 -16.37 23.45 7.48
C LEU A 10 -15.03 23.99 6.97
N LEU A 11 -14.76 25.28 7.16
CA LEU A 11 -13.47 25.90 6.84
C LEU A 11 -12.34 25.41 7.75
N LEU A 12 -12.62 25.13 9.03
CA LEU A 12 -11.63 24.58 9.97
C LEU A 12 -11.35 23.09 9.72
N ALA A 13 -12.33 22.33 9.22
CA ALA A 13 -12.13 20.95 8.77
C ALA A 13 -11.26 20.87 7.50
N ALA A 14 -11.30 21.90 6.64
CA ALA A 14 -10.46 21.99 5.44
C ALA A 14 -9.00 22.37 5.72
N ALA A 15 -8.70 22.93 6.91
CA ALA A 15 -7.34 23.31 7.28
C ALA A 15 -6.47 22.13 7.79
N GLY A 16 -7.06 20.95 7.99
CA GLY A 16 -6.38 19.76 8.52
C GLY A 16 -5.75 18.81 7.49
N THR A 17 -5.87 19.09 6.19
CA THR A 17 -5.41 18.19 5.12
C THR A 17 -4.08 18.62 4.49
N GLN A 18 -3.15 19.11 5.32
CA GLN A 18 -1.80 19.42 4.89
C GLN A 18 -0.82 18.41 5.49
N ALA A 19 -0.03 17.78 4.61
CA ALA A 19 1.02 16.80 4.84
C ALA A 19 0.55 15.35 5.18
N GLN A 20 0.12 14.62 4.16
CA GLN A 20 0.31 13.16 4.14
C GLN A 20 1.42 12.85 3.13
N ASN A 21 2.49 12.21 3.60
CA ASN A 21 3.66 11.85 2.79
C ASN A 21 3.22 11.07 1.54
N THR A 22 3.79 11.33 0.35
CA THR A 22 3.54 10.54 -0.89
C THR A 22 3.71 9.07 -0.61
N PHE A 23 4.76 8.73 0.12
CA PHE A 23 5.14 7.36 0.39
C PHE A 23 4.03 6.57 1.09
N LEU A 24 3.18 7.25 1.87
CA LEU A 24 2.02 6.63 2.52
C LEU A 24 0.80 6.65 1.61
N ASN A 25 0.57 7.75 0.87
CA ASN A 25 -0.56 7.86 -0.06
C ASN A 25 -0.44 6.88 -1.24
N GLU A 26 0.78 6.62 -1.70
CA GLU A 26 1.04 5.70 -2.78
C GLU A 26 0.79 4.24 -2.36
N GLN A 27 1.12 3.84 -1.13
CA GLN A 27 0.73 2.52 -0.61
C GLN A 27 -0.79 2.33 -0.53
N VAL A 28 -1.52 3.41 -0.25
CA VAL A 28 -2.98 3.40 -0.22
C VAL A 28 -3.58 3.43 -1.64
N THR A 29 -2.95 4.13 -2.58
CA THR A 29 -3.44 4.35 -3.95
C THR A 29 -3.02 3.26 -4.92
N ASN A 30 -1.76 2.78 -4.87
CA ASN A 30 -1.22 1.78 -5.79
C ASN A 30 -1.66 0.35 -5.47
N ASN A 31 -2.39 0.11 -4.38
CA ASN A 31 -3.02 -1.17 -4.06
C ASN A 31 -2.11 -2.37 -4.32
N SER A 32 -0.80 -2.19 -4.10
CA SER A 32 0.18 -3.25 -4.00
C SER A 32 -0.19 -3.98 -2.71
N GLN A 33 -1.21 -4.83 -2.78
CA GLN A 33 -1.66 -5.59 -1.63
C GLN A 33 -0.51 -6.51 -1.27
N ASP A 34 0.28 -6.09 -0.29
CA ASP A 34 1.21 -6.97 0.38
C ASP A 34 0.44 -8.26 0.68
N VAL A 35 0.98 -9.38 0.22
CA VAL A 35 0.35 -10.68 0.42
C VAL A 35 0.54 -11.04 1.90
N ILE A 36 -0.39 -10.56 2.74
CA ILE A 36 -0.39 -10.71 4.18
C ILE A 36 -1.61 -11.56 4.57
N GLY A 37 -1.36 -12.69 5.22
CA GLY A 37 -2.38 -13.60 5.70
C GLY A 37 -1.77 -14.91 6.17
N THR A 38 -2.53 -16.00 6.13
CA THR A 38 -2.03 -17.31 6.57
C THR A 38 -0.89 -17.77 5.68
N ALA A 39 0.00 -18.64 6.19
CA ALA A 39 1.04 -19.24 5.37
C ALA A 39 0.49 -19.92 4.09
N ARG A 40 -0.75 -20.44 4.15
CA ARG A 40 -1.47 -20.97 2.98
C ARG A 40 -1.85 -19.87 1.99
N TYR A 41 -2.39 -18.75 2.46
CA TYR A 41 -2.71 -17.59 1.62
C TYR A 41 -1.46 -17.04 0.91
N VAL A 42 -0.38 -16.87 1.67
CA VAL A 42 0.90 -16.38 1.13
C VAL A 42 1.51 -17.38 0.16
N GLY A 43 1.48 -18.68 0.47
CA GLY A 43 1.96 -19.73 -0.43
C GLY A 43 1.19 -19.85 -1.75
N MET A 44 -0.07 -19.38 -1.79
CA MET A 44 -0.86 -19.27 -3.03
C MET A 44 -0.63 -17.94 -3.77
N GLY A 45 0.31 -17.10 -3.32
CA GLY A 45 0.59 -15.80 -3.93
C GLY A 45 -0.54 -14.79 -3.76
N GLY A 46 -1.33 -14.89 -2.70
CA GLY A 46 -2.47 -13.99 -2.47
C GLY A 46 -3.73 -14.34 -3.27
N ALA A 47 -3.67 -15.37 -4.12
CA ALA A 47 -4.85 -15.94 -4.75
C ALA A 47 -5.61 -16.81 -3.73
N MET A 48 -6.55 -16.21 -2.98
CA MET A 48 -7.53 -16.99 -2.22
C MET A 48 -8.43 -17.73 -3.22
N GLY A 49 -8.07 -18.97 -3.56
CA GLY A 49 -9.01 -19.89 -4.17
C GLY A 49 -10.18 -20.15 -3.22
N ALA A 50 -11.35 -20.49 -3.75
CA ALA A 50 -12.56 -20.84 -2.99
C ALA A 50 -12.42 -22.05 -2.02
N LEU A 51 -11.19 -22.53 -1.78
CA LEU A 51 -10.85 -23.45 -0.71
C LEU A 51 -11.03 -22.76 0.65
N GLY A 52 -12.21 -22.94 1.26
CA GLY A 52 -12.41 -22.61 2.67
C GLY A 52 -11.65 -23.55 3.62
N ALA A 53 -12.02 -23.54 4.90
CA ALA A 53 -11.27 -24.21 5.96
C ALA A 53 -9.82 -23.69 6.14
N ASP A 54 -9.64 -22.37 6.04
CA ASP A 54 -8.45 -21.64 6.46
C ASP A 54 -8.84 -20.42 7.30
N LEU A 55 -7.98 -19.99 8.23
CA LEU A 55 -8.27 -18.86 9.11
C LEU A 55 -8.44 -17.57 8.30
N GLY A 56 -7.68 -17.40 7.22
CA GLY A 56 -7.78 -16.25 6.33
C GLY A 56 -9.11 -16.18 5.56
N VAL A 57 -9.84 -17.29 5.41
CA VAL A 57 -11.13 -17.26 4.71
C VAL A 57 -12.15 -16.39 5.44
N MET A 58 -12.06 -16.27 6.77
CA MET A 58 -13.00 -15.45 7.55
C MET A 58 -13.01 -13.98 7.14
N ALA A 59 -11.89 -13.46 6.67
CA ALA A 59 -11.78 -12.06 6.26
C ALA A 59 -12.13 -11.81 4.80
N TRP A 60 -12.02 -12.82 3.94
CA TRP A 60 -12.36 -12.73 2.52
C TRP A 60 -13.78 -13.21 2.21
N ASN A 61 -14.18 -14.35 2.77
CA ASN A 61 -15.51 -14.94 2.64
C ASN A 61 -15.91 -15.66 3.95
N PRO A 62 -16.64 -14.97 4.85
CA PRO A 62 -17.06 -15.53 6.14
C PRO A 62 -17.82 -16.87 6.03
N ALA A 63 -18.54 -17.14 4.94
CA ALA A 63 -19.24 -18.41 4.74
C ALA A 63 -18.29 -19.60 4.60
N GLY A 64 -17.03 -19.37 4.21
CA GLY A 64 -15.98 -20.37 4.12
C GLY A 64 -15.65 -21.05 5.45
N ILE A 65 -16.04 -20.46 6.59
CA ILE A 65 -15.91 -21.10 7.90
C ILE A 65 -16.76 -22.38 8.00
N GLY A 66 -17.85 -22.49 7.24
CA GLY A 66 -18.72 -23.67 7.20
C GLY A 66 -18.05 -24.94 6.67
N LEU A 67 -16.88 -24.81 6.04
CA LEU A 67 -16.07 -25.93 5.55
C LEU A 67 -15.22 -26.57 6.66
N TYR A 68 -15.01 -25.90 7.80
CA TYR A 68 -14.34 -26.51 8.95
C TYR A 68 -15.14 -27.72 9.47
N ARG A 69 -14.43 -28.81 9.75
CA ARG A 69 -14.96 -30.09 10.27
C ARG A 69 -14.40 -30.44 11.64
N LYS A 70 -13.42 -29.68 12.11
CA LYS A 70 -12.72 -29.83 13.39
C LYS A 70 -12.26 -28.46 13.86
N SER A 71 -12.10 -28.31 15.17
CA SER A 71 -11.52 -27.12 15.75
C SER A 71 -10.05 -26.98 15.33
N ASP A 72 -9.61 -25.74 15.10
CA ASP A 72 -8.29 -25.39 14.61
C ASP A 72 -7.81 -24.09 15.26
N VAL A 73 -6.51 -23.94 15.43
CA VAL A 73 -5.85 -22.74 15.95
C VAL A 73 -4.61 -22.48 15.11
N GLY A 74 -4.39 -21.22 14.76
CA GLY A 74 -3.28 -20.85 13.89
C GLY A 74 -2.70 -19.50 14.23
N LEU A 75 -1.39 -19.44 14.12
CA LEU A 75 -0.57 -18.25 14.23
C LEU A 75 0.25 -18.14 12.95
N THR A 76 0.43 -16.94 12.43
CA THR A 76 1.27 -16.70 11.25
C THR A 76 2.18 -15.52 11.51
N PHE A 77 3.47 -15.77 11.28
CA PHE A 77 4.54 -14.79 11.32
C PHE A 77 5.08 -14.62 9.91
N GLY A 78 5.32 -13.38 9.52
CA GLY A 78 5.93 -13.00 8.26
C GLY A 78 7.30 -12.40 8.47
N GLY A 79 7.99 -12.19 7.36
CA GLY A 79 9.24 -11.47 7.31
C GLY A 79 9.35 -10.78 5.98
N GLN A 80 9.77 -9.52 6.01
CA GLN A 80 10.12 -8.78 4.81
C GLN A 80 11.62 -8.57 4.80
N TRP A 81 12.24 -8.90 3.67
CA TRP A 81 13.66 -8.67 3.41
C TRP A 81 13.78 -7.76 2.20
N ASN A 82 14.26 -6.55 2.42
CA ASN A 82 14.58 -5.64 1.34
C ASN A 82 16.04 -5.91 0.92
N ARG A 83 16.25 -6.31 -0.33
CA ARG A 83 17.58 -6.39 -0.95
C ARG A 83 17.75 -5.22 -1.90
N GLU A 84 17.79 -4.01 -1.35
CA GLU A 84 18.26 -2.86 -2.12
C GLU A 84 19.70 -2.55 -1.74
N ARG A 85 20.50 -2.32 -2.78
CA ARG A 85 21.95 -2.46 -2.80
C ARG A 85 22.61 -1.26 -2.13
N ILE A 86 22.72 -1.28 -0.81
CA ILE A 86 23.80 -0.59 -0.08
C ILE A 86 24.62 -1.70 0.59
N ASP A 87 25.90 -1.76 0.23
CA ASP A 87 26.85 -2.89 0.33
C ASP A 87 27.07 -3.54 1.72
N SER A 88 26.24 -3.29 2.74
CA SER A 88 26.41 -3.90 4.06
C SER A 88 25.21 -3.87 5.02
N GLU A 89 23.98 -3.58 4.59
CA GLU A 89 22.82 -3.55 5.52
C GLU A 89 21.72 -4.57 5.20
N ASN A 90 21.84 -5.76 5.80
CA ASN A 90 20.75 -6.74 5.86
C ASN A 90 19.75 -6.32 6.94
N ARG A 91 18.76 -5.50 6.59
CA ARG A 91 17.64 -5.18 7.47
C ARG A 91 16.43 -6.02 7.10
N GLY A 92 16.30 -7.17 7.75
CA GLY A 92 15.08 -7.98 7.74
C GLY A 92 14.17 -7.58 8.89
N THR A 93 12.89 -7.38 8.61
CA THR A 93 11.91 -7.09 9.66
C THR A 93 10.93 -8.24 9.77
N GLY A 94 10.95 -8.93 10.91
CA GLY A 94 9.93 -9.93 11.24
C GLY A 94 8.61 -9.24 11.59
N THR A 95 7.50 -9.83 11.16
CA THR A 95 6.16 -9.31 11.40
C THR A 95 5.24 -10.38 11.94
N PHE A 96 4.26 -9.97 12.72
CA PHE A 96 3.14 -10.83 13.11
C PHE A 96 1.97 -10.53 12.18
N ASP A 97 1.55 -11.53 11.42
CA ASP A 97 0.63 -11.31 10.29
C ASP A 97 -0.78 -11.76 10.62
N GLN A 98 -0.94 -12.87 11.36
CA GLN A 98 -2.28 -13.38 11.66
C GLN A 98 -2.33 -14.24 12.92
N MET A 99 -3.46 -14.20 13.61
CA MET A 99 -3.87 -15.22 14.56
C MET A 99 -5.36 -15.49 14.53
N GLY A 100 -5.74 -16.70 14.89
CA GLY A 100 -7.14 -17.01 15.05
C GLY A 100 -7.37 -18.44 15.49
N PHE A 101 -8.64 -18.72 15.74
CA PHE A 101 -9.11 -20.07 16.02
C PHE A 101 -10.47 -20.27 15.38
N VAL A 102 -10.79 -21.53 15.12
CA VAL A 102 -12.14 -21.99 14.79
C VAL A 102 -12.48 -23.12 15.75
N TYR A 103 -13.66 -23.05 16.34
CA TYR A 103 -14.23 -24.10 17.16
C TYR A 103 -15.38 -24.73 16.40
N SER A 104 -15.29 -26.03 16.13
CA SER A 104 -16.31 -26.80 15.41
C SER A 104 -17.01 -27.78 16.34
N VAL A 105 -18.32 -27.63 16.49
CA VAL A 105 -19.17 -28.59 17.20
C VAL A 105 -19.89 -29.45 16.18
N LYS A 106 -19.72 -30.77 16.28
CA LYS A 106 -20.49 -31.73 15.49
C LYS A 106 -21.91 -31.80 16.07
N MET A 107 -22.89 -31.41 15.26
CA MET A 107 -24.30 -31.49 15.62
C MET A 107 -24.87 -32.84 15.19
N ALA A 108 -25.79 -33.41 15.99
CA ALA A 108 -26.52 -34.62 15.66
C ALA A 108 -27.69 -34.36 14.65
N ASN A 109 -27.54 -33.37 13.78
CA ASN A 109 -28.55 -32.97 12.81
C ASN A 109 -28.09 -33.38 11.39
N PRO A 110 -28.94 -34.05 10.58
CA PRO A 110 -28.59 -34.48 9.22
C PRO A 110 -28.45 -33.32 8.22
N VAL A 111 -29.10 -32.17 8.44
CA VAL A 111 -29.07 -31.00 7.54
C VAL A 111 -27.87 -30.09 7.84
N CYS A 112 -27.65 -29.77 9.12
CA CYS A 112 -26.51 -28.97 9.58
C CYS A 112 -25.62 -29.84 10.48
N ARG A 113 -24.61 -30.50 9.90
CA ARG A 113 -23.72 -31.42 10.65
C ARG A 113 -22.70 -30.72 11.55
N PHE A 114 -22.38 -29.46 11.28
CA PHE A 114 -21.35 -28.73 12.01
C PHE A 114 -21.79 -27.30 12.29
N PHE A 115 -21.61 -26.87 13.54
CA PHE A 115 -21.70 -25.49 13.96
C PHE A 115 -20.28 -24.97 14.21
N ASN A 116 -19.91 -23.90 13.51
CA ASN A 116 -18.55 -23.36 13.54
C ASN A 116 -18.60 -21.93 14.08
N VAL A 117 -17.78 -21.65 15.09
CA VAL A 117 -17.53 -20.31 15.61
C VAL A 117 -16.05 -20.04 15.47
N GLY A 118 -15.68 -18.89 14.93
CA GLY A 118 -14.28 -18.56 14.72
C GLY A 118 -13.99 -17.10 15.01
N PHE A 119 -12.74 -16.85 15.37
CA PHE A 119 -12.17 -15.54 15.52
C PHE A 119 -10.92 -15.45 14.66
N ASN A 120 -10.78 -14.33 13.95
CA ASN A 120 -9.60 -14.04 13.15
C ASN A 120 -9.14 -12.60 13.34
N TYR A 121 -7.87 -12.45 13.63
CA TYR A 121 -7.14 -11.20 13.53
C TYR A 121 -6.12 -11.33 12.41
N GLN A 122 -6.17 -10.44 11.43
CA GLN A 122 -5.20 -10.35 10.34
C GLN A 122 -4.72 -8.91 10.16
N LYS A 123 -3.41 -8.76 9.95
CA LYS A 123 -2.79 -7.48 9.55
C LYS A 123 -3.21 -7.17 8.10
N LYS A 124 -3.64 -5.92 7.84
CA LYS A 124 -4.14 -5.50 6.51
C LYS A 124 -3.08 -4.87 5.61
N ALA A 125 -2.11 -4.19 6.20
CA ALA A 125 -1.05 -3.49 5.48
C ALA A 125 0.23 -3.48 6.31
N ASN A 126 1.39 -3.44 5.65
CA ASN A 126 2.68 -3.29 6.29
C ASN A 126 3.36 -1.99 5.85
N TYR A 127 3.30 -0.95 6.68
CA TYR A 127 3.91 0.35 6.37
C TYR A 127 5.41 0.43 6.65
N ASN A 128 6.07 -0.71 6.87
CA ASN A 128 7.49 -0.76 7.17
C ASN A 128 8.32 -0.74 5.87
N TYR A 129 8.28 0.39 5.17
CA TYR A 129 9.02 0.61 3.94
C TYR A 129 10.13 1.63 4.17
N ASN A 130 11.34 1.30 3.71
CA ASN A 130 12.48 2.21 3.76
C ASN A 130 12.79 2.64 2.33
N PHE A 131 12.48 3.90 2.02
CA PHE A 131 12.91 4.52 0.77
C PHE A 131 14.32 5.12 0.96
N TYR A 132 15.27 4.67 0.16
CA TYR A 132 16.65 5.16 0.19
C TYR A 132 16.93 6.01 -1.07
N ALA A 133 17.07 7.32 -0.88
CA ALA A 133 17.66 8.22 -1.87
C ALA A 133 19.17 8.31 -1.62
N ASP A 134 19.96 7.40 -2.21
CA ASP A 134 21.42 7.39 -2.07
C ASP A 134 22.07 8.39 -3.05
N ASN A 135 21.84 9.68 -2.82
CA ASN A 135 22.55 10.73 -3.54
C ASN A 135 22.90 11.89 -2.59
N ALA A 136 24.03 11.75 -1.90
CA ALA A 136 24.55 12.73 -0.93
C ALA A 136 24.94 14.09 -1.56
N ARG A 137 24.91 14.21 -2.89
CA ARG A 137 25.17 15.44 -3.64
C ARG A 137 23.88 16.00 -4.20
N LEU A 138 23.05 16.49 -3.30
CA LEU A 138 21.85 17.23 -3.67
C LEU A 138 22.18 18.56 -4.38
N ASN A 139 23.43 19.07 -4.32
CA ASN A 139 23.85 20.32 -4.99
C ASN A 139 22.90 21.52 -4.75
N GLY A 140 22.18 21.53 -3.62
CA GLY A 140 21.18 22.56 -3.27
C GLY A 140 19.75 22.24 -3.70
N LEU A 141 19.51 21.13 -4.39
CA LEU A 141 18.20 20.63 -4.80
C LEU A 141 17.52 19.84 -3.68
N SER A 142 16.20 19.75 -3.72
CA SER A 142 15.44 18.89 -2.83
C SER A 142 15.42 17.44 -3.34
N GLN A 143 15.13 16.47 -2.45
CA GLN A 143 14.96 15.06 -2.87
C GLN A 143 13.85 14.90 -3.92
N MET A 144 12.85 15.79 -3.91
CA MET A 144 11.79 15.82 -4.93
C MET A 144 12.30 16.28 -6.30
N ASP A 145 13.29 17.16 -6.34
CA ASP A 145 13.88 17.65 -7.60
C ASP A 145 14.73 16.57 -8.26
N GLN A 146 15.36 15.69 -7.47
CA GLN A 146 16.05 14.49 -7.99
C GLN A 146 15.07 13.46 -8.58
N VAL A 147 13.90 13.28 -7.96
CA VAL A 147 12.84 12.44 -8.51
C VAL A 147 12.32 13.02 -9.83
N ALA A 148 12.21 14.34 -9.94
CA ALA A 148 11.86 15.02 -11.19
C ALA A 148 12.93 14.86 -12.28
N GLU A 149 14.22 14.97 -11.92
CA GLU A 149 15.34 14.73 -12.84
C GLU A 149 15.39 13.27 -13.32
N LEU A 150 15.10 12.31 -12.45
CA LEU A 150 14.98 10.90 -12.83
C LEU A 150 13.78 10.65 -13.77
N ALA A 151 12.68 11.38 -13.58
CA ALA A 151 11.51 11.34 -14.45
C ALA A 151 11.83 11.86 -15.86
N THR A 152 12.65 12.91 -15.95
CA THR A 152 13.15 13.50 -17.19
C THR A 152 14.11 12.54 -17.91
N SER A 153 15.04 11.93 -17.17
CA SER A 153 16.11 11.09 -17.74
C SER A 153 15.69 9.63 -17.90
N ALA A 154 14.65 9.40 -18.71
CA ALA A 154 14.43 8.17 -19.46
C ALA A 154 14.52 6.82 -18.71
N TYR A 155 13.82 6.68 -17.58
CA TYR A 155 13.36 5.37 -17.13
C TYR A 155 11.87 5.45 -16.82
N ASP A 156 11.09 4.86 -17.72
CA ASP A 156 9.73 4.38 -17.57
C ASP A 156 9.06 4.78 -16.24
N THR A 157 8.26 5.85 -16.30
CA THR A 157 7.44 6.34 -15.19
C THR A 157 6.39 5.32 -14.76
N ASP A 158 6.21 4.20 -15.45
CA ASP A 158 5.10 3.31 -15.11
C ASP A 158 5.34 2.52 -13.80
N TYR A 159 6.58 2.47 -13.28
CA TYR A 159 6.92 1.62 -12.12
C TYR A 159 8.01 2.17 -11.17
N ASN A 160 8.28 3.47 -11.16
CA ASN A 160 9.28 4.06 -10.26
C ASN A 160 8.72 5.27 -9.47
N LEU A 161 9.51 5.75 -8.51
CA LEU A 161 9.15 6.91 -7.68
C LEU A 161 8.77 8.16 -8.47
N ALA A 162 9.36 8.33 -9.67
CA ALA A 162 9.06 9.42 -10.58
C ALA A 162 7.64 9.31 -11.15
N GLY A 163 7.22 8.12 -11.54
CA GLY A 163 5.83 7.80 -11.91
C GLY A 163 4.80 8.16 -10.87
N MET A 164 5.05 7.69 -9.65
CA MET A 164 4.17 7.95 -8.51
C MET A 164 4.05 9.44 -8.20
N ALA A 165 5.12 10.22 -8.39
CA ALA A 165 5.09 11.66 -8.20
C ALA A 165 4.22 12.37 -9.25
N VAL A 166 4.12 11.83 -10.47
CA VAL A 166 3.23 12.30 -11.52
C VAL A 166 1.77 11.94 -11.21
N ASP A 167 1.50 10.68 -10.86
CA ASP A 167 0.15 10.20 -10.54
C ASP A 167 -0.47 10.88 -9.32
N ASN A 168 0.35 11.17 -8.30
CA ASN A 168 -0.07 11.92 -7.11
C ASN A 168 -0.11 13.44 -7.34
N GLN A 169 0.06 13.92 -8.58
CA GLN A 169 0.01 15.34 -8.97
C GLN A 169 1.05 16.24 -8.29
N TRP A 170 2.20 15.67 -7.93
CA TRP A 170 3.31 16.44 -7.34
C TRP A 170 4.20 17.01 -8.43
N LEU A 171 4.36 16.24 -9.50
CA LEU A 171 4.94 16.65 -10.76
C LEU A 171 3.84 16.69 -11.82
N THR A 172 3.73 17.79 -12.55
CA THR A 172 2.83 17.89 -13.70
C THR A 172 3.66 17.74 -14.98
N PRO A 173 3.37 16.75 -15.84
CA PRO A 173 4.08 16.60 -17.10
C PRO A 173 3.77 17.79 -18.00
N VAL A 174 4.81 18.36 -18.57
CA VAL A 174 4.73 19.39 -19.61
C VAL A 174 4.92 18.69 -20.94
N TYR A 175 3.94 18.87 -21.82
CA TYR A 175 3.94 18.29 -23.15
C TYR A 175 4.32 19.35 -24.17
N GLY A 176 5.13 18.97 -25.16
CA GLY A 176 5.42 19.84 -26.28
C GLY A 176 6.83 19.67 -26.83
N ASP A 177 7.02 18.62 -27.62
CA ASP A 177 8.12 18.55 -28.58
C ASP A 177 7.61 19.05 -29.95
N LYS A 178 8.48 19.68 -30.74
CA LYS A 178 8.09 20.20 -32.08
C LYS A 178 7.71 19.09 -33.05
N GLU A 179 8.21 17.88 -32.80
CA GLU A 179 8.02 16.69 -33.65
C GLU A 179 6.97 15.73 -33.09
N ASP A 180 6.71 15.77 -31.77
CA ASP A 180 5.69 14.95 -31.11
C ASP A 180 4.99 15.74 -29.98
N PRO A 181 3.75 16.22 -30.21
CA PRO A 181 2.98 16.96 -29.21
C PRO A 181 2.62 16.14 -27.97
N GLN A 182 2.66 14.80 -28.01
CA GLN A 182 2.32 13.93 -26.89
C GLN A 182 3.54 13.50 -26.07
N LYS A 183 4.74 13.86 -26.52
CA LYS A 183 5.98 13.59 -25.78
C LYS A 183 6.10 14.54 -24.59
N VAL A 184 6.37 13.95 -23.42
CA VAL A 184 6.70 14.70 -22.20
C VAL A 184 8.08 15.32 -22.40
N THR A 185 8.16 16.65 -22.28
CA THR A 185 9.40 17.43 -22.45
C THR A 185 9.92 18.01 -21.16
N GLY A 186 9.21 17.81 -20.05
CA GLY A 186 9.66 18.18 -18.71
C GLY A 186 8.58 17.97 -17.66
N TYR A 187 8.92 18.23 -16.41
CA TYR A 187 8.02 18.12 -15.27
C TYR A 187 8.06 19.39 -14.42
N TYR A 188 6.89 19.84 -13.97
CA TYR A 188 6.74 21.00 -13.09
C TYR A 188 6.37 20.56 -11.66
N ASN A 189 7.14 20.99 -10.66
CA ASN A 189 6.81 20.74 -9.25
C ASN A 189 5.76 21.75 -8.73
N LYS A 190 4.59 21.25 -8.36
CA LYS A 190 3.43 22.06 -7.92
C LYS A 190 3.68 22.85 -6.62
N PHE A 191 4.64 22.40 -5.81
CA PHE A 191 5.00 23.03 -4.53
C PHE A 191 6.24 23.91 -4.64
N GLY A 192 6.92 23.90 -5.80
CA GLY A 192 7.99 24.82 -6.13
C GLY A 192 7.44 26.13 -6.71
N GLY A 193 8.22 27.21 -6.62
CA GLY A 193 7.90 28.48 -7.30
C GLY A 193 8.04 28.37 -8.81
N GLU A 194 7.80 29.46 -9.54
CA GLU A 194 7.83 29.53 -11.02
C GLU A 194 9.16 29.06 -11.68
N SER A 195 10.22 28.84 -10.89
CA SER A 195 11.53 28.34 -11.33
C SER A 195 11.68 26.80 -11.27
N SER A 196 10.63 26.04 -11.00
CA SER A 196 10.69 24.59 -10.75
C SER A 196 10.30 23.72 -11.96
N LEU A 197 10.62 24.18 -13.17
CA LEU A 197 10.50 23.39 -14.40
C LEU A 197 11.77 22.55 -14.57
N TYR A 198 11.64 21.24 -14.48
CA TYR A 198 12.71 20.27 -14.73
C TYR A 198 12.55 19.79 -16.18
N THR A 199 13.57 20.01 -17.00
CA THR A 199 13.54 19.72 -18.44
C THR A 199 14.35 18.47 -18.71
#